data_AF-A0A256Z1T8-F1
#
_entry.id   AF-A0A256Z1T8-F1
#
_cell.length_a   1.000
_cell.length_b   1.000
_cell.length_c   1.000
_cell.angle_alpha   90.00
_cell.angle_beta   90.00
_cell.angle_gamma   90.00
#
_symmetry.space_group_name_H-M   'P 1'
#
loop_
_entity.id
_entity.type
_entity.pdbx_description
1 polymer ?
#
loop_
_entity_poly.entity_id
_entity_poly.type
_entity_poly.pdbx_seq_one_letter_code
_entity_poly.pdbx_strand_id
1 'polypeptide(L)'
;PAGYRPRGVPGYKHLLPLSEIISVVLGASSLSQKRVWKVYNTLISKFGNEYKVLLDASYEEMAEAVDPKVAEAIIQVREERVKVIPGYDGVYGQIILPRKDEEIKSHPRSLADFM
;
A
#
# COMPACT_ATOMS: atom_id res chain seq x y z
N PRO A 1 -18.67 10.43 22.30
CA PRO A 1 -19.70 9.98 21.32
C PRO A 1 -19.01 9.23 20.17
N ALA A 2 -19.74 8.42 19.39
CA ALA A 2 -19.18 7.78 18.19
C ALA A 2 -18.63 8.87 17.24
N GLY A 3 -17.41 8.68 16.73
CA GLY A 3 -16.72 9.68 15.88
C GLY A 3 -16.02 10.83 16.62
N TYR A 4 -16.02 10.85 17.95
CA TYR A 4 -15.26 11.84 18.72
C TYR A 4 -13.75 11.62 18.56
N ARG A 5 -13.04 12.62 18.03
CA ARG A 5 -11.58 12.64 17.96
C ARG A 5 -11.03 13.75 18.86
N PRO A 6 -10.23 13.44 19.90
CA PRO A 6 -9.68 14.46 20.78
C PRO A 6 -8.70 15.38 20.03
N ARG A 7 -8.60 16.64 20.45
CA ARG A 7 -7.65 17.58 19.84
C ARG A 7 -6.21 17.24 20.26
N GLY A 8 -5.26 17.41 19.34
CA GLY A 8 -3.84 17.22 19.63
C GLY A 8 -3.38 15.76 19.71
N VAL A 9 -4.24 14.79 19.35
CA VAL A 9 -3.82 13.38 19.29
C VAL A 9 -3.14 13.09 17.96
N PRO A 10 -2.08 12.26 17.95
CA PRO A 10 -1.47 11.78 16.72
C PRO A 10 -2.48 11.14 15.76
N GLY A 11 -2.23 11.31 14.47
CA GLY A 11 -2.92 10.56 13.42
C GLY A 11 -2.60 9.07 13.45
N TYR A 12 -3.20 8.33 12.53
CA TYR A 12 -2.73 6.99 12.16
C TYR A 12 -2.43 6.99 10.66
N LYS A 13 -1.65 6.01 10.21
CA LYS A 13 -1.37 5.75 8.80
C LYS A 13 -1.75 4.33 8.48
N HIS A 14 -2.48 4.13 7.38
CA HIS A 14 -2.73 2.81 6.84
C HIS A 14 -1.54 2.38 6.02
N LEU A 15 -0.79 1.40 6.51
CA LEU A 15 0.37 0.85 5.81
C LEU A 15 0.13 -0.62 5.51
N LEU A 16 0.70 -1.06 4.41
CA LEU A 16 0.74 -2.47 4.01
C LEU A 16 2.18 -2.93 4.03
N PRO A 17 2.44 -4.22 4.30
CA PRO A 17 3.77 -4.78 4.14
C PRO A 17 4.31 -4.50 2.73
N LEU A 18 5.54 -4.02 2.65
CA LEU A 18 6.19 -3.69 1.38
C LEU A 18 6.24 -4.90 0.44
N SER A 19 6.42 -6.10 0.99
CA SER A 19 6.38 -7.36 0.24
C SER A 19 5.02 -7.61 -0.43
N GLU A 20 3.90 -7.23 0.22
CA GLU A 20 2.56 -7.35 -0.36
C GLU A 20 2.39 -6.39 -1.53
N ILE A 21 2.78 -5.12 -1.37
CA ILE A 21 2.73 -4.11 -2.44
C ILE A 21 3.53 -4.60 -3.65
N ILE A 22 4.76 -5.05 -3.43
CA ILE A 22 5.62 -5.60 -4.49
C ILE A 22 4.97 -6.82 -5.13
N SER A 23 4.42 -7.74 -4.34
CA SER A 23 3.80 -8.96 -4.87
C SER A 23 2.64 -8.67 -5.81
N VAL A 24 1.81 -7.67 -5.49
CA VAL A 24 0.67 -7.26 -6.31
C VAL A 24 1.16 -6.65 -7.63
N VAL A 25 2.16 -5.76 -7.58
CA VAL A 25 2.75 -5.17 -8.79
C VAL A 25 3.37 -6.23 -9.70
N LEU A 26 4.05 -7.21 -9.11
CA LEU A 26 4.70 -8.28 -9.87
C LEU A 26 3.72 -9.39 -10.32
N GLY A 27 2.46 -9.38 -9.86
CA GLY A 27 1.52 -10.48 -10.06
C GLY A 27 2.06 -11.80 -9.49
N ALA A 28 2.66 -11.77 -8.31
CA ALA A 28 3.20 -12.95 -7.65
C ALA A 28 2.10 -13.77 -6.99
N SER A 29 2.11 -15.08 -7.21
CA SER A 29 1.17 -16.01 -6.57
C SER A 29 1.48 -16.30 -5.10
N SER A 30 2.66 -15.88 -4.61
CA SER A 30 3.07 -16.02 -3.22
C SER A 30 4.07 -14.94 -2.83
N LEU A 31 3.99 -14.48 -1.58
CA LEU A 31 4.94 -13.54 -0.97
C LEU A 31 6.36 -14.14 -0.85
N SER A 32 6.50 -15.47 -0.83
CA SER A 32 7.80 -16.14 -0.72
C SER A 32 8.58 -16.22 -2.03
N GLN A 33 8.02 -15.74 -3.15
CA GLN A 33 8.70 -15.78 -4.44
C GLN A 33 10.00 -14.95 -4.41
N LYS A 34 11.11 -15.54 -4.88
CA LYS A 34 12.45 -14.91 -4.89
C LYS A 34 12.46 -13.53 -5.56
N ARG A 35 11.66 -13.32 -6.61
CA ARG A 35 11.57 -12.03 -7.31
C ARG A 35 11.00 -10.91 -6.45
N VAL A 36 10.05 -11.22 -5.56
CA VAL A 36 9.49 -10.25 -4.59
C VAL A 36 10.60 -9.83 -3.62
N TRP A 37 11.28 -10.81 -3.04
CA TRP A 37 12.37 -10.57 -2.09
C TRP A 37 13.57 -9.87 -2.70
N LYS A 38 13.87 -10.09 -4.00
CA LYS A 38 14.92 -9.34 -4.70
C LYS A 38 14.61 -7.83 -4.73
N VAL A 39 13.39 -7.46 -5.10
CA VAL A 39 12.94 -6.06 -5.13
C VAL A 39 12.91 -5.49 -3.72
N TYR A 40 12.34 -6.22 -2.76
CA TYR A 40 12.28 -5.83 -1.35
C TYR A 40 13.69 -5.54 -0.81
N ASN A 41 14.62 -6.50 -0.94
CA ASN A 41 15.98 -6.33 -0.44
C ASN A 41 16.75 -5.20 -1.13
N THR A 42 16.45 -4.92 -2.40
CA THR A 42 17.04 -3.76 -3.11
C THR A 42 16.62 -2.45 -2.46
N LEU A 43 15.32 -2.31 -2.16
CA LEU A 43 14.78 -1.13 -1.47
C LEU A 43 15.32 -1.04 -0.04
N ILE A 44 15.33 -2.14 0.73
CA ILE A 44 15.90 -2.14 2.09
C ILE A 44 17.39 -1.78 2.08
N SER A 45 18.16 -2.25 1.09
CA SER A 45 19.59 -1.92 1.01
C SER A 45 19.82 -0.43 0.69
N LYS A 46 18.96 0.19 -0.13
CA LYS A 46 19.08 1.62 -0.48
C LYS A 46 18.59 2.54 0.64
N PHE A 47 17.45 2.22 1.26
CA PHE A 47 16.76 3.11 2.20
C PHE A 47 16.94 2.72 3.68
N GLY A 48 17.50 1.54 3.95
CA GLY A 48 17.87 1.04 5.27
C GLY A 48 16.79 0.18 5.95
N ASN A 49 15.51 0.52 5.83
CA ASN A 49 14.41 -0.28 6.38
C ASN A 49 13.08 -0.04 5.67
N GLU A 50 12.11 -0.90 5.95
CA GLU A 50 10.80 -0.89 5.32
C GLU A 50 10.00 0.38 5.61
N TYR A 51 10.01 0.87 6.87
CA TYR A 51 9.29 2.09 7.23
C TYR A 51 9.79 3.30 6.46
N LYS A 52 11.10 3.44 6.27
CA LYS A 52 11.68 4.51 5.44
C LYS A 52 11.20 4.43 4.00
N VAL A 53 11.10 3.23 3.43
CA VAL A 53 10.57 3.04 2.06
C VAL A 53 9.09 3.46 1.99
N LEU A 54 8.29 3.01 2.96
CA LEU A 54 6.84 3.24 2.95
C LEU A 54 6.45 4.68 3.30
N LEU A 55 7.24 5.38 4.12
CA LEU A 55 6.89 6.69 4.67
C LEU A 55 7.64 7.85 4.01
N ASP A 56 8.94 7.70 3.77
CA ASP A 56 9.84 8.83 3.54
C ASP A 56 10.46 8.84 2.13
N ALA A 57 10.77 7.67 1.57
CA ALA A 57 11.46 7.55 0.28
C ALA A 57 10.71 8.26 -0.85
N SER A 58 11.41 9.04 -1.66
CA SER A 58 10.81 9.74 -2.80
C SER A 58 10.51 8.79 -3.96
N TYR A 59 9.59 9.19 -4.85
CA TYR A 59 9.29 8.42 -6.06
C TYR A 59 10.55 8.25 -6.92
N GLU A 60 11.28 9.34 -7.11
CA GLU A 60 12.47 9.41 -7.97
C GLU A 60 13.56 8.46 -7.49
N GLU A 61 13.90 8.49 -6.20
CA GLU A 61 14.92 7.61 -5.63
C GLU A 61 14.51 6.13 -5.72
N MET A 62 13.22 5.81 -5.53
CA MET A 62 12.73 4.44 -5.66
C MET A 62 12.74 3.98 -7.12
N ALA A 63 12.32 4.82 -8.06
CA ALA A 63 12.27 4.52 -9.49
C ALA A 63 13.66 4.31 -10.13
N GLU A 64 14.71 4.89 -9.53
CA GLU A 64 16.10 4.59 -9.88
C GLU A 64 16.55 3.19 -9.42
N ALA A 65 15.98 2.69 -8.32
CA ALA A 65 16.43 1.45 -7.68
C ALA A 65 15.68 0.21 -8.18
N VAL A 66 14.40 0.37 -8.50
CA VAL A 66 13.49 -0.72 -8.88
C VAL A 66 12.56 -0.28 -10.01
N ASP A 67 11.75 -1.20 -10.53
CA ASP A 67 10.75 -0.88 -11.55
C ASP A 67 9.86 0.30 -11.10
N PRO A 68 9.72 1.37 -11.91
CA PRO A 68 8.91 2.54 -11.57
C PRO A 68 7.46 2.22 -11.16
N LYS A 69 6.89 1.10 -11.61
CA LYS A 69 5.55 0.65 -11.18
C LYS A 69 5.51 0.27 -9.70
N VAL A 70 6.61 -0.25 -9.14
CA VAL A 70 6.73 -0.55 -7.71
C VAL A 70 6.78 0.76 -6.93
N ALA A 71 7.58 1.73 -7.38
CA ALA A 71 7.64 3.06 -6.78
C ALA A 71 6.27 3.74 -6.79
N GLU A 72 5.56 3.72 -7.93
CA GLU A 72 4.22 4.27 -8.07
C GLU A 72 3.21 3.61 -7.11
N ALA A 73 3.24 2.28 -6.99
CA ALA A 73 2.35 1.56 -6.07
C ALA A 73 2.61 1.91 -4.60
N ILE A 74 3.88 2.07 -4.19
CA ILE A 74 4.23 2.50 -2.83
C ILE A 74 3.67 3.90 -2.54
N ILE A 75 3.81 4.83 -3.49
CA ILE A 75 3.25 6.18 -3.37
C ILE A 75 1.72 6.14 -3.28
N GLN A 76 1.04 5.34 -4.13
CA GLN A 76 -0.41 5.20 -4.07
C GLN A 76 -0.88 4.66 -2.71
N VAL A 77 -0.18 3.69 -2.12
CA VAL A 77 -0.50 3.18 -0.78
C VAL A 77 -0.30 4.26 0.28
N ARG A 78 0.83 4.99 0.23
CA ARG A 78 1.16 6.09 1.16
C ARG A 78 0.10 7.19 1.15
N GLU A 79 -0.50 7.44 -0.01
CA GLU A 79 -1.52 8.46 -0.25
C GLU A 79 -2.96 7.92 -0.12
N GLU A 80 -3.14 6.67 0.29
CA GLU A 80 -4.46 6.02 0.42
C GLU A 80 -5.26 6.00 -0.90
N ARG A 81 -4.57 6.04 -2.05
CA ARG A 81 -5.15 5.97 -3.40
C ARG A 81 -5.31 4.54 -3.92
N VAL A 82 -5.39 3.56 -3.02
CA VAL A 82 -5.57 2.14 -3.36
C VAL A 82 -6.92 1.64 -2.85
N LYS A 83 -7.54 0.73 -3.59
CA LYS A 83 -8.77 0.09 -3.12
C LYS A 83 -8.40 -1.14 -2.29
N VAL A 84 -8.91 -1.19 -1.07
CA VAL A 84 -8.71 -2.34 -0.17
C VAL A 84 -10.01 -3.13 -0.04
N ILE A 85 -9.93 -4.42 -0.34
CA ILE A 85 -10.96 -5.39 0.03
C ILE A 85 -10.60 -5.88 1.43
N PRO A 86 -11.45 -5.64 2.44
CA PRO A 86 -11.16 -6.09 3.79
C PRO A 86 -11.16 -7.62 3.86
N GLY A 87 -10.29 -8.14 4.72
CA GLY A 87 -10.31 -9.55 5.10
C GLY A 87 -11.48 -9.87 6.02
N TYR A 88 -11.74 -11.16 6.21
CA TYR A 88 -12.80 -11.66 7.10
C TYR A 88 -12.45 -13.06 7.62
N ASP A 89 -12.88 -13.39 8.84
CA ASP A 89 -12.80 -14.75 9.44
C ASP A 89 -11.49 -15.53 9.17
N GLY A 90 -10.35 -14.88 9.43
CA GLY A 90 -9.02 -15.47 9.23
C GLY A 90 -8.46 -15.38 7.80
N VAL A 91 -9.22 -14.84 6.85
CA VAL A 91 -8.77 -14.52 5.49
C VAL A 91 -8.22 -13.09 5.46
N TYR A 92 -7.00 -12.93 4.95
CA TYR A 92 -6.39 -11.61 4.75
C TYR A 92 -7.13 -10.82 3.67
N GLY A 93 -7.16 -9.49 3.85
CA GLY A 93 -7.66 -8.56 2.84
C GLY A 93 -6.79 -8.55 1.59
N GLN A 94 -7.29 -7.93 0.53
CA GLN A 94 -6.58 -7.79 -0.74
C GLN A 94 -6.54 -6.34 -1.16
N ILE A 95 -5.41 -5.94 -1.76
CA ILE A 95 -5.29 -4.63 -2.36
C ILE A 95 -5.48 -4.70 -3.87
N ILE A 96 -6.16 -3.69 -4.39
CA ILE A 96 -6.37 -3.48 -5.80
C ILE A 96 -5.72 -2.14 -6.13
N LEU A 97 -4.65 -2.22 -6.91
CA LEU A 97 -4.00 -1.04 -7.48
C LEU A 97 -4.83 -0.58 -8.69
N PRO A 98 -5.32 0.67 -8.70
CA PRO A 98 -6.04 1.21 -9.85
C PRO A 98 -5.12 1.23 -11.08
N ARG A 99 -5.65 0.85 -12.24
CA ARG A 99 -4.96 1.10 -13.51
C ARG A 99 -5.05 2.59 -13.82
N LYS A 100 -4.06 3.13 -14.54
CA LYS A 100 -3.97 4.57 -14.89
C LYS A 100 -5.23 5.16 -15.55
N ASP A 101 -6.13 4.31 -16.06
CA ASP A 101 -7.37 4.69 -16.74
C ASP A 101 -8.65 4.56 -15.89
N GLU A 102 -8.53 4.14 -14.61
CA GLU A 102 -9.68 3.98 -13.71
C GLU A 102 -9.69 5.08 -12.64
N GLU A 103 -10.47 6.14 -12.86
CA GLU A 103 -10.77 7.13 -11.82
C GLU A 103 -11.46 6.45 -10.62
N ILE A 104 -10.80 6.44 -9.47
CA ILE A 104 -11.43 6.02 -8.22
C ILE A 104 -12.46 7.09 -7.81
N LYS A 105 -13.73 6.86 -8.14
CA LYS A 105 -14.84 7.61 -7.54
C LYS A 105 -14.92 7.25 -6.06
N SER A 106 -14.35 8.08 -5.20
CA SER A 106 -14.52 7.99 -3.76
C SER A 106 -15.99 8.24 -3.39
N HIS A 107 -16.80 7.17 -3.33
CA HIS A 107 -18.09 7.23 -2.67
C HIS A 107 -17.85 6.99 -1.19
N PRO A 108 -18.16 7.96 -0.30
CA PRO A 108 -18.17 7.67 1.13
C PRO A 108 -19.21 6.59 1.38
N ARG A 109 -18.76 5.40 1.81
CA ARG A 109 -19.66 4.28 2.14
C ARG A 109 -20.60 4.73 3.24
N SER A 110 -21.90 4.72 2.95
CA SER A 110 -22.93 5.09 3.92
C SER A 110 -23.42 3.84 4.64
N LEU A 111 -23.91 3.99 5.86
CA LEU A 111 -24.47 2.89 6.68
C LEU A 111 -25.63 2.14 5.99
N ALA A 112 -26.22 2.71 4.94
CA ALA A 112 -27.28 2.07 4.16
C ALA A 112 -26.78 0.91 3.29
N ASP A 113 -25.47 0.83 2.99
CA ASP A 113 -24.91 -0.25 2.15
C ASP A 113 -24.78 -1.59 2.90
N PHE A 114 -25.10 -1.61 4.21
CA PHE A 114 -24.99 -2.78 5.09
C PHE A 114 -26.34 -3.34 5.60
N MET A 115 -27.47 -2.72 5.23
CA MET A 115 -28.83 -3.20 5.54
C MET A 115 -29.49 -3.83 4.32
#